data_AF-A0A3N1PUU3-F1
#
_entry.id   AF-A0A3N1PUU3-F1
#
_cell.length_a   1.000
_cell.length_b   1.000
_cell.length_c   1.000
_cell.angle_alpha   90.00
_cell.angle_beta   90.00
_cell.angle_gamma   90.00
#
_symmetry.space_group_name_H-M   'P 1'
#
loop_
_entity.id
_entity.type
_entity.pdbx_description
1 polymer ?
#
loop_
_entity_poly.entity_id
_entity_poly.type
_entity_poly.pdbx_seq_one_letter_code
_entity_poly.pdbx_strand_id
1 'polypeptide(L)'
;MKNLVLCLLTTLLLLGCQTTKRQALAPQNNASLNDSVIIQDQSAQLLGARYGDDTSERAAVITLAPVQAQMQRFMFQTSFKHKLRKAFWDHEQLRGNKIIEVDDPASLTELFAVRGVDGKNVLKLTPSYTLSSDRRHLQLTLLAEYFEPPKKSRFSTEKTPRVLYRNTFYFQSPALAFTPRKTRNNDEIAAERKVIDEKYYALKDKATDGYQRLQLSKDQQRELDAIETEQDEAGISKQYSDFLNAHQDWLIDQANQGMTEVIEMMLYDIATPALPDIDEASQFPAPKGRQWQRLSKREGRNLVSTASGESFNWGDLAHD
;
A
#
# COMPACT_ATOMS: atom_id res chain seq x y z
N MET A 1 -39.18 37.72 -4.61
CA MET A 1 -38.28 36.85 -5.41
C MET A 1 -36.88 36.67 -4.82
N LYS A 2 -36.27 37.67 -4.15
CA LYS A 2 -34.93 37.55 -3.55
C LYS A 2 -34.81 36.51 -2.40
N ASN A 3 -35.88 36.30 -1.63
CA ASN A 3 -35.86 35.36 -0.48
C ASN A 3 -35.94 33.88 -0.89
N LEU A 4 -36.48 33.56 -2.07
CA LEU A 4 -36.57 32.18 -2.57
C LEU A 4 -35.23 31.67 -3.09
N VAL A 5 -34.45 32.55 -3.75
CA VAL A 5 -33.11 32.23 -4.24
C VAL A 5 -32.13 32.04 -3.07
N LEU A 6 -32.27 32.83 -2.01
CA LEU A 6 -31.44 32.68 -0.81
C LEU A 6 -31.73 31.36 -0.06
N CYS A 7 -33.00 30.92 -0.02
CA CYS A 7 -33.38 29.65 0.59
C CYS A 7 -32.95 28.42 -0.25
N LEU A 8 -32.93 28.56 -1.58
CA LEU A 8 -32.42 27.53 -2.48
C LEU A 8 -30.89 27.42 -2.41
N LEU A 9 -30.17 28.54 -2.28
CA LEU A 9 -28.72 28.53 -2.13
C LEU A 9 -28.27 27.96 -0.78
N THR A 10 -28.98 28.26 0.33
CA THR A 10 -28.65 27.68 1.64
C THR A 10 -28.96 26.18 1.70
N THR A 11 -30.02 25.70 1.04
CA THR A 11 -30.30 24.25 0.95
C THR A 11 -29.31 23.52 0.04
N LEU A 12 -28.85 24.12 -1.06
CA LEU A 12 -27.78 23.55 -1.90
C LEU A 12 -26.41 23.53 -1.20
N LEU A 13 -26.08 24.56 -0.40
CA LEU A 13 -24.85 24.60 0.39
C LEU A 13 -24.85 23.62 1.59
N LEU A 14 -26.03 23.30 2.14
CA LEU A 14 -26.17 22.29 3.20
C LEU A 14 -26.20 20.84 2.70
N LEU A 15 -26.53 20.62 1.42
CA LEU A 15 -26.49 19.29 0.79
C LEU A 15 -25.08 18.89 0.31
N GLY A 16 -24.15 19.84 0.21
CA GLY A 16 -22.79 19.62 -0.31
C GLY A 16 -21.72 19.21 0.71
N CYS A 17 -22.04 19.13 2.00
CA CYS A 17 -21.06 18.84 3.07
C CYS A 17 -21.44 17.63 3.95
N GLN A 18 -22.05 16.59 3.37
CA GLN A 18 -22.00 15.28 4.01
C GLN A 18 -20.66 14.62 3.67
N THR A 19 -19.62 15.03 4.40
CA THR A 19 -18.53 14.10 4.70
C THR A 19 -19.20 12.87 5.30
N THR A 20 -19.19 11.77 4.56
CA THR A 20 -19.72 10.49 5.01
C THR A 20 -18.92 10.09 6.24
N LYS A 21 -19.41 10.47 7.43
CA LYS A 21 -18.83 10.06 8.71
C LYS A 21 -18.82 8.54 8.68
N ARG A 22 -17.64 7.94 8.44
CA ARG A 22 -17.40 6.49 8.43
C ARG A 22 -18.04 5.91 9.68
N GLN A 23 -19.07 5.09 9.50
CA GLN A 23 -19.88 4.50 10.56
C GLN A 23 -19.26 3.15 10.94
N ALA A 24 -19.05 2.87 12.24
CA ALA A 24 -18.93 1.47 12.64
C ALA A 24 -20.24 0.76 12.29
N LEU A 25 -20.15 -0.54 12.08
CA LEU A 25 -21.32 -1.32 11.71
C LEU A 25 -22.35 -1.20 12.84
N ALA A 26 -23.47 -0.55 12.53
CA ALA A 26 -24.51 -0.34 13.53
C ALA A 26 -25.02 -1.71 14.02
N PRO A 27 -25.34 -1.89 15.31
CA PRO A 27 -25.75 -3.20 15.85
C PRO A 27 -26.90 -3.85 15.07
N GLN A 28 -27.85 -3.05 14.56
CA GLN A 28 -28.95 -3.55 13.72
C GLN A 28 -28.50 -4.18 12.40
N ASN A 29 -27.34 -3.79 11.88
CA ASN A 29 -26.79 -4.29 10.63
C ASN A 29 -25.93 -5.56 10.84
N ASN A 30 -25.42 -5.81 12.06
CA ASN A 30 -24.66 -7.03 12.39
C ASN A 30 -25.45 -8.31 12.08
N ALA A 31 -26.74 -8.34 12.40
CA ALA A 31 -27.58 -9.51 12.13
C ALA A 31 -27.70 -9.83 10.63
N SER A 32 -27.66 -8.80 9.78
CA SER A 32 -27.73 -8.97 8.32
C SER A 32 -26.42 -9.45 7.70
N LEU A 33 -25.31 -9.37 8.43
CA LEU A 33 -24.00 -9.80 7.95
C LEU A 33 -23.96 -11.31 7.69
N ASN A 34 -24.72 -12.09 8.46
CA ASN A 34 -24.81 -13.56 8.39
C ASN A 34 -25.50 -14.10 7.12
N ASP A 35 -26.14 -13.24 6.34
CA ASP A 35 -26.76 -13.58 5.05
C ASP A 35 -26.27 -12.66 3.91
N SER A 36 -25.07 -12.12 4.08
CA SER A 36 -24.44 -11.26 3.08
C SER A 36 -23.64 -12.06 2.05
N VAL A 37 -23.38 -11.42 0.91
CA VAL A 37 -22.42 -11.89 -0.08
C VAL A 37 -21.11 -11.16 0.16
N ILE A 38 -20.02 -11.91 0.28
CA ILE A 38 -18.67 -11.35 0.39
C ILE A 38 -18.10 -11.26 -1.02
N ILE A 39 -17.74 -10.07 -1.46
CA ILE A 39 -17.02 -9.85 -2.71
C ILE A 39 -15.56 -9.54 -2.37
N GLN A 40 -14.67 -10.40 -2.84
CA GLN A 40 -13.23 -10.22 -2.69
C GLN A 40 -12.65 -9.72 -4.01
N ASP A 41 -12.09 -8.52 -4.00
CA ASP A 41 -11.26 -8.00 -5.09
C ASP A 41 -9.91 -8.71 -5.10
N GLN A 42 -9.58 -9.39 -6.20
CA GLN A 42 -8.27 -10.01 -6.42
C GLN A 42 -7.29 -9.08 -7.12
N SER A 43 -7.76 -7.95 -7.66
CA SER A 43 -6.91 -6.91 -8.18
C SER A 43 -6.30 -6.13 -7.02
N ALA A 44 -5.22 -6.68 -6.45
CA ALA A 44 -4.44 -5.95 -5.47
C ALA A 44 -3.95 -4.64 -6.10
N GLN A 45 -4.48 -3.50 -5.65
CA GLN A 45 -4.06 -2.20 -6.15
C GLN A 45 -2.63 -1.94 -5.67
N LEU A 46 -1.72 -1.80 -6.63
CA LEU A 46 -0.39 -1.27 -6.38
C LEU A 46 -0.53 0.24 -6.22
N LEU A 47 -0.43 0.72 -4.98
CA LEU A 47 -0.11 2.11 -4.74
C LEU A 47 1.38 2.24 -5.09
N GLY A 48 1.71 3.05 -6.09
CA GLY A 48 3.06 3.12 -6.64
C GLY A 48 4.12 3.34 -5.57
N ALA A 49 5.32 2.79 -5.79
CA ALA A 49 6.46 3.10 -4.95
C ALA A 49 6.82 4.59 -5.10
N ARG A 50 6.67 5.37 -4.03
CA ARG A 50 7.18 6.74 -3.99
C ARG A 50 8.66 6.67 -3.63
N TYR A 51 9.48 7.16 -4.54
CA TYR A 51 10.91 7.36 -4.32
C TYR A 51 11.10 8.83 -3.97
N GLY A 52 11.95 9.13 -2.99
CA GLY A 52 12.26 10.52 -2.64
C GLY A 52 12.88 11.26 -3.83
N ASP A 53 12.82 12.59 -3.79
CA ASP A 53 13.30 13.51 -4.84
C ASP A 53 14.76 13.28 -5.31
N ASP A 54 15.55 12.51 -4.55
CA ASP A 54 16.97 12.21 -4.79
C ASP A 54 17.25 11.04 -5.76
N THR A 55 16.22 10.39 -6.30
CA THR A 55 16.38 9.37 -7.36
C THR A 55 15.41 9.69 -8.48
N SER A 56 15.88 9.79 -9.74
CA SER A 56 14.95 9.93 -10.86
C SER A 56 13.95 8.75 -10.84
N GLU A 57 12.69 9.04 -10.50
CA GLU A 57 11.60 8.05 -10.38
C GLU A 57 11.58 7.09 -11.57
N ARG A 58 11.96 7.60 -12.74
CA ARG A 58 12.00 6.87 -14.00
C ARG A 58 12.99 5.69 -14.02
N ALA A 59 14.19 5.82 -13.46
CA ALA A 59 15.20 4.76 -13.47
C ALA A 59 14.84 3.65 -12.46
N ALA A 60 14.39 4.02 -11.26
CA ALA A 60 13.94 3.08 -10.24
C ALA A 60 12.71 2.29 -10.72
N VAL A 61 11.73 2.97 -11.33
CA VAL A 61 10.53 2.32 -11.89
C VAL A 61 10.89 1.34 -13.00
N ILE A 62 11.78 1.68 -13.94
CA ILE A 62 12.13 0.76 -15.04
C ILE A 62 12.85 -0.49 -14.54
N THR A 63 13.72 -0.35 -13.55
CA THR A 63 14.62 -1.44 -13.12
C THR A 63 14.00 -2.31 -12.03
N LEU A 64 13.22 -1.72 -11.12
CA LEU A 64 12.67 -2.40 -9.93
C LEU A 64 11.21 -2.79 -10.06
N ALA A 65 10.42 -2.14 -10.93
CA ALA A 65 9.01 -2.48 -11.09
C ALA A 65 8.76 -3.94 -11.49
N PRO A 66 9.58 -4.59 -12.33
CA PRO A 66 9.39 -6.01 -12.64
C PRO A 66 9.55 -6.93 -11.42
N VAL A 67 10.56 -6.67 -10.58
CA VAL A 67 10.82 -7.44 -9.34
C VAL A 67 9.70 -7.21 -8.34
N GLN A 68 9.30 -5.95 -8.15
CA GLN A 68 8.16 -5.58 -7.30
C GLN A 68 6.85 -6.23 -7.79
N ALA A 69 6.57 -6.20 -9.09
CA ALA A 69 5.39 -6.83 -9.68
C ALA A 69 5.41 -8.36 -9.54
N GLN A 70 6.58 -9.00 -9.55
CA GLN A 70 6.70 -10.44 -9.32
C GLN A 70 6.48 -10.79 -7.84
N MET A 71 7.09 -10.04 -6.92
CA MET A 71 6.82 -10.16 -5.49
C MET A 71 5.33 -9.93 -5.20
N GLN A 72 4.69 -8.96 -5.85
CA GLN A 72 3.26 -8.68 -5.75
C GLN A 72 2.41 -9.90 -6.12
N ARG A 73 2.64 -10.45 -7.31
CA ARG A 73 1.88 -11.61 -7.80
C ARG A 73 2.00 -12.77 -6.83
N PHE A 74 3.22 -13.01 -6.34
CA PHE A 74 3.48 -14.06 -5.37
C PHE A 74 2.74 -13.83 -4.04
N MET A 75 2.87 -12.63 -3.46
CA MET A 75 2.27 -12.28 -2.18
C MET A 75 0.74 -12.28 -2.22
N PHE A 76 0.10 -11.72 -3.25
CA PHE A 76 -1.34 -11.44 -3.20
C PHE A 76 -2.23 -12.54 -3.75
N GLN A 77 -1.86 -13.18 -4.86
CA GLN A 77 -2.78 -14.08 -5.55
C GLN A 77 -2.97 -15.40 -4.78
N THR A 78 -1.94 -15.86 -4.09
CA THR A 78 -2.01 -17.16 -3.40
C THR A 78 -2.24 -17.00 -1.90
N SER A 79 -1.47 -16.20 -1.16
CA SER A 79 -1.57 -16.22 0.31
C SER A 79 -2.78 -15.45 0.85
N PHE A 80 -3.09 -14.26 0.31
CA PHE A 80 -4.15 -13.41 0.85
C PHE A 80 -5.54 -14.04 0.73
N LYS A 81 -5.85 -14.61 -0.44
CA LYS A 81 -7.10 -15.33 -0.70
C LYS A 81 -7.32 -16.47 0.29
N HIS A 82 -6.31 -17.32 0.51
CA HIS A 82 -6.45 -18.45 1.43
C HIS A 82 -6.63 -17.97 2.87
N LYS A 83 -5.93 -16.91 3.28
CA LYS A 83 -6.05 -16.30 4.61
C LYS A 83 -7.44 -15.71 4.85
N LEU A 84 -7.96 -14.92 3.92
CA LEU A 84 -9.32 -14.37 4.01
C LEU A 84 -10.38 -15.46 4.09
N ARG A 85 -10.30 -16.45 3.21
CA ARG A 85 -11.27 -17.56 3.19
C ARG A 85 -11.26 -18.35 4.49
N LYS A 86 -10.07 -18.67 5.01
CA LYS A 86 -9.92 -19.32 6.31
C LYS A 86 -10.49 -18.45 7.43
N ALA A 87 -10.17 -17.16 7.45
CA ALA A 87 -10.66 -16.23 8.45
C ALA A 87 -12.20 -16.13 8.46
N PHE A 88 -12.85 -16.15 7.29
CA PHE A 88 -14.32 -16.16 7.21
C PHE A 88 -14.92 -17.48 7.62
N TRP A 89 -14.27 -18.59 7.28
CA TRP A 89 -14.71 -19.91 7.73
C TRP A 89 -14.62 -20.06 9.25
N ASP A 90 -13.57 -19.52 9.86
CA ASP A 90 -13.33 -19.58 11.30
C ASP A 90 -14.19 -18.56 12.08
N HIS A 91 -14.68 -17.51 11.41
CA HIS A 91 -15.51 -16.48 12.04
C HIS A 91 -17.00 -16.85 12.05
N GLU A 92 -17.59 -16.96 13.24
CA GLU A 92 -18.96 -17.46 13.45
C GLU A 92 -20.03 -16.76 12.58
N GLN A 93 -19.97 -15.44 12.48
CA GLN A 93 -20.93 -14.63 11.71
C GLN A 93 -20.73 -14.70 10.19
N LEU A 94 -19.51 -15.03 9.72
CA LEU A 94 -19.17 -14.96 8.29
C LEU A 94 -19.13 -16.34 7.62
N ARG A 95 -19.06 -17.42 8.40
CA ARG A 95 -18.89 -18.79 7.91
C ARG A 95 -19.94 -19.25 6.91
N GLY A 96 -21.18 -18.74 7.03
CA GLY A 96 -22.29 -19.09 6.15
C GLY A 96 -22.37 -18.29 4.85
N ASN A 97 -21.55 -17.24 4.72
CA ASN A 97 -21.68 -16.30 3.61
C ASN A 97 -21.13 -16.87 2.31
N LYS A 98 -21.80 -16.52 1.20
CA LYS A 98 -21.30 -16.81 -0.13
C LYS A 98 -20.14 -15.87 -0.44
N ILE A 99 -18.99 -16.44 -0.81
CA ILE A 99 -17.83 -15.68 -1.26
C ILE A 99 -17.81 -15.67 -2.80
N ILE A 100 -17.69 -14.48 -3.39
CA ILE A 100 -17.50 -14.27 -4.82
C ILE A 100 -16.15 -13.58 -5.00
N GLU A 101 -15.36 -14.15 -5.89
CA GLU A 101 -14.04 -13.64 -6.26
C GLU A 101 -14.16 -12.87 -7.57
N VAL A 102 -13.56 -11.68 -7.63
CA VAL A 102 -13.58 -10.82 -8.81
C VAL A 102 -12.16 -10.38 -9.12
N ASP A 103 -11.71 -10.65 -10.35
CA ASP A 103 -10.35 -10.35 -10.81
C ASP A 103 -10.23 -9.01 -11.55
N ASP A 104 -11.36 -8.38 -11.86
CA ASP A 104 -11.46 -7.13 -12.61
C ASP A 104 -12.10 -6.02 -11.76
N PRO A 105 -11.37 -4.95 -11.40
CA PRO A 105 -11.90 -3.87 -10.60
C PRO A 105 -13.00 -3.07 -11.33
N ALA A 106 -13.05 -3.10 -12.67
CA ALA A 106 -14.15 -2.45 -13.41
C ALA A 106 -15.49 -3.13 -13.10
N SER A 107 -15.49 -4.45 -12.90
CA SER A 107 -16.64 -5.25 -12.47
C SER A 107 -17.13 -4.90 -11.05
N LEU A 108 -16.30 -4.24 -10.22
CA LEU A 108 -16.67 -3.77 -8.88
C LEU A 108 -17.41 -2.43 -8.87
N THR A 109 -17.54 -1.78 -10.03
CA THR A 109 -18.36 -0.56 -10.19
C THR A 109 -19.85 -0.91 -10.17
N GLU A 110 -20.20 -2.13 -10.58
CA GLU A 110 -21.57 -2.66 -10.60
C GLU A 110 -21.71 -3.88 -9.68
N LEU A 111 -21.38 -3.72 -8.38
CA LEU A 111 -21.40 -4.81 -7.39
C LEU A 111 -22.68 -5.67 -7.42
N PHE A 112 -23.83 -5.04 -7.66
CA PHE A 112 -25.14 -5.70 -7.68
C PHE A 112 -25.55 -6.27 -9.05
N ALA A 113 -24.74 -6.08 -10.08
CA ALA A 113 -24.86 -6.81 -11.35
C ALA A 113 -24.09 -8.13 -11.33
N VAL A 114 -23.24 -8.35 -10.32
CA VAL A 114 -22.49 -9.61 -10.15
C VAL A 114 -23.46 -10.77 -9.87
N ARG A 115 -23.30 -11.86 -10.63
CA ARG A 115 -24.21 -13.01 -10.58
C ARG A 115 -24.32 -13.60 -9.17
N GLY A 116 -25.54 -13.60 -8.63
CA GLY A 116 -25.86 -14.18 -7.33
C GLY A 116 -25.55 -13.27 -6.14
N VAL A 117 -25.54 -11.95 -6.38
CA VAL A 117 -25.63 -10.87 -5.38
C VAL A 117 -27.09 -10.37 -5.22
N ASP A 118 -28.00 -10.83 -6.08
CA ASP A 118 -29.36 -10.31 -6.21
C ASP A 118 -30.12 -10.18 -4.88
N GLY A 119 -30.40 -8.92 -4.49
CA GLY A 119 -31.20 -8.59 -3.31
C GLY A 119 -30.52 -8.83 -1.96
N LYS A 120 -29.23 -9.17 -1.94
CA LYS A 120 -28.46 -9.41 -0.71
C LYS A 120 -27.56 -8.23 -0.37
N ASN A 121 -27.24 -8.05 0.91
CA ASN A 121 -26.19 -7.12 1.32
C ASN A 121 -24.82 -7.64 0.87
N VAL A 122 -23.89 -6.71 0.63
CA VAL A 122 -22.56 -7.03 0.09
C VAL A 122 -21.48 -6.52 1.02
N LEU A 123 -20.59 -7.40 1.48
CA LEU A 123 -19.31 -7.02 2.09
C LEU A 123 -18.23 -7.08 1.01
N LYS A 124 -17.81 -5.93 0.51
CA LYS A 124 -16.71 -5.77 -0.44
C LYS A 124 -15.40 -5.59 0.31
N LEU A 125 -14.37 -6.29 -0.14
CA LEU A 125 -13.03 -6.25 0.41
C LEU A 125 -12.02 -5.93 -0.68
N THR A 126 -11.32 -4.82 -0.51
CA THR A 126 -10.32 -4.33 -1.46
C THR A 126 -8.96 -4.27 -0.77
N PRO A 127 -8.10 -5.29 -0.97
CA PRO A 127 -6.72 -5.20 -0.53
C PRO A 127 -5.92 -4.24 -1.42
N SER A 128 -5.05 -3.45 -0.81
CA SER A 128 -4.05 -2.67 -1.51
C SER A 128 -2.75 -2.66 -0.73
N TYR A 129 -1.66 -2.31 -1.39
CA TYR A 129 -0.36 -2.25 -0.74
C TYR A 129 0.55 -1.25 -1.42
N THR A 130 1.53 -0.81 -0.65
CA THR A 130 2.51 0.19 -1.06
C THR A 130 3.89 -0.27 -0.58
N LEU A 131 4.85 -0.27 -1.49
CA LEU A 131 6.27 -0.46 -1.18
C LEU A 131 6.93 0.91 -1.35
N SER A 132 7.15 1.65 -0.27
CA SER A 132 7.69 3.01 -0.35
C SER A 132 9.15 3.04 0.09
N SER A 133 10.05 3.42 -0.82
CA SER A 133 11.49 3.54 -0.53
C SER A 133 11.82 4.84 0.21
N ASP A 134 11.07 5.92 -0.06
CA ASP A 134 11.14 7.19 0.66
C ASP A 134 10.90 7.04 2.16
N ARG A 135 9.96 6.16 2.51
CA ARG A 135 9.44 6.00 3.87
C ARG A 135 9.94 4.76 4.56
N ARG A 136 10.68 3.87 3.90
CA ARG A 136 11.32 2.71 4.55
C ARG A 136 10.35 1.71 5.17
N HIS A 137 9.10 1.66 4.70
CA HIS A 137 8.11 0.73 5.27
C HIS A 137 7.35 -0.03 4.19
N LEU A 138 7.07 -1.30 4.50
CA LEU A 138 6.04 -2.08 3.84
C LEU A 138 4.69 -1.64 4.42
N GLN A 139 3.80 -1.15 3.57
CA GLN A 139 2.44 -0.80 3.96
C GLN A 139 1.44 -1.75 3.29
N LEU A 140 0.59 -2.36 4.10
CA LEU A 140 -0.54 -3.16 3.65
C LEU A 140 -1.83 -2.49 4.10
N THR A 141 -2.80 -2.44 3.20
CA THR A 141 -4.08 -1.80 3.44
C THR A 141 -5.21 -2.76 3.06
N LEU A 142 -6.26 -2.80 3.88
CA LEU A 142 -7.50 -3.48 3.54
C LEU A 142 -8.65 -2.48 3.70
N LEU A 143 -9.35 -2.21 2.61
CA LEU A 143 -10.61 -1.45 2.63
C LEU A 143 -11.77 -2.45 2.70
N ALA A 144 -12.58 -2.31 3.74
CA ALA A 144 -13.82 -3.07 3.90
C ALA A 144 -15.02 -2.15 3.75
N GLU A 145 -15.96 -2.53 2.89
CA GLU A 145 -17.16 -1.75 2.58
C GLU A 145 -18.40 -2.65 2.61
N TYR A 146 -19.40 -2.30 3.40
CA TYR A 146 -20.65 -3.04 3.48
C TYR A 146 -21.79 -2.23 2.84
N PHE A 147 -22.49 -2.83 1.89
CA PHE A 147 -23.54 -2.20 1.10
C PHE A 147 -24.89 -2.88 1.27
N GLU A 148 -25.95 -2.07 1.36
CA GLU A 148 -27.34 -2.47 1.18
C GLU A 148 -27.70 -2.39 -0.31
N PRO A 149 -28.43 -3.37 -0.89
CA PRO A 149 -28.86 -3.31 -2.27
C PRO A 149 -29.78 -2.12 -2.52
N PRO A 150 -29.76 -1.55 -3.74
CA PRO A 150 -30.67 -0.47 -4.11
C PRO A 150 -32.13 -0.88 -3.93
N LYS A 151 -32.92 -0.07 -3.23
CA LYS A 151 -34.34 -0.35 -2.99
C LYS A 151 -35.14 -0.07 -4.27
N LYS A 152 -35.76 -1.12 -4.82
CA LYS A 152 -36.77 -0.98 -5.86
C LYS A 152 -38.10 -0.54 -5.21
N SER A 153 -38.35 0.76 -5.14
CA SER A 153 -39.67 1.30 -4.76
C SER A 153 -40.55 1.48 -6.01
N ARG A 154 -41.86 1.27 -5.88
CA ARG A 154 -42.85 1.55 -6.94
C ARG A 154 -42.87 3.03 -7.37
N PHE A 155 -42.34 3.92 -6.53
CA PHE A 155 -42.37 5.38 -6.74
C PHE A 155 -40.98 6.02 -6.82
N SER A 156 -39.92 5.24 -6.60
CA SER A 156 -38.54 5.71 -6.60
C SER A 156 -37.62 4.57 -7.04
N THR A 157 -36.81 4.83 -8.06
CA THR A 157 -35.68 3.96 -8.40
C THR A 157 -34.46 4.53 -7.69
N GLU A 158 -34.24 4.13 -6.44
CA GLU A 158 -32.95 4.38 -5.81
C GLU A 158 -31.93 3.54 -6.59
N LYS A 159 -31.13 4.20 -7.44
CA LYS A 159 -30.18 3.53 -8.34
C LYS A 159 -28.86 3.22 -7.64
N THR A 160 -28.56 3.92 -6.56
CA THR A 160 -27.29 3.82 -5.85
C THR A 160 -27.41 2.92 -4.62
N PRO A 161 -26.47 1.98 -4.42
CA PRO A 161 -26.43 1.20 -3.20
C PRO A 161 -26.08 2.09 -2.01
N ARG A 162 -26.60 1.72 -0.83
CA ARG A 162 -26.35 2.47 0.40
C ARG A 162 -25.18 1.86 1.15
N VAL A 163 -24.18 2.66 1.50
CA VAL A 163 -23.06 2.24 2.35
C VAL A 163 -23.53 2.16 3.80
N LEU A 164 -23.47 0.97 4.39
CA LEU A 164 -23.81 0.69 5.79
C LEU A 164 -22.58 0.70 6.70
N TYR A 165 -21.40 0.40 6.14
CA TYR A 165 -20.14 0.40 6.85
C TYR A 165 -19.00 0.62 5.86
N ARG A 166 -17.97 1.37 6.27
CA ARG A 166 -16.74 1.54 5.52
C ARG A 166 -15.61 1.80 6.49
N ASN A 167 -14.57 0.97 6.43
CA ASN A 167 -13.36 1.21 7.20
C ASN A 167 -12.10 0.76 6.46
N THR A 168 -10.98 1.40 6.78
CA THR A 168 -9.67 1.08 6.22
C THR A 168 -8.72 0.64 7.33
N PHE A 169 -8.05 -0.48 7.09
CA PHE A 169 -7.11 -1.11 8.01
C PHE A 169 -5.72 -1.00 7.45
N TYR A 170 -4.76 -0.54 8.26
CA TYR A 170 -3.38 -0.36 7.82
C TYR A 170 -2.43 -1.20 8.66
N PHE A 171 -1.49 -1.85 8.00
CA PHE A 171 -0.34 -2.46 8.63
C PHE A 171 0.92 -1.80 8.09
N GLN A 172 1.81 -1.41 9.00
CA GLN A 172 3.12 -0.87 8.67
C GLN A 172 4.22 -1.74 9.30
N SER A 173 5.23 -2.08 8.50
CA SER A 173 6.43 -2.78 8.95
C SER A 173 7.69 -2.07 8.48
N PRO A 174 8.71 -1.90 9.34
CA PRO A 174 10.02 -1.35 8.95
C PRO A 174 10.84 -2.33 8.10
N ALA A 175 10.21 -3.39 7.57
CA ALA A 175 10.88 -4.39 6.76
C ALA A 175 11.57 -3.80 5.51
N LEU A 176 11.16 -2.61 5.07
CA LEU A 176 11.78 -1.91 3.94
C LEU A 176 12.72 -0.79 4.38
N ALA A 177 13.15 -0.76 5.64
CA ALA A 177 14.11 0.21 6.16
C ALA A 177 15.54 -0.07 5.72
N PHE A 178 15.71 -0.27 4.42
CA PHE A 178 16.99 -0.29 3.76
C PHE A 178 17.48 1.14 3.54
N THR A 179 18.73 1.40 3.92
CA THR A 179 19.41 2.66 3.60
C THR A 179 20.52 2.33 2.59
N PRO A 180 20.39 2.74 1.32
CA PRO A 180 21.45 2.50 0.35
C PRO A 180 22.73 3.23 0.77
N ARG A 181 23.88 2.64 0.47
CA ARG A 181 25.16 3.31 0.66
C ARG A 181 25.28 4.41 -0.38
N LYS A 182 25.57 5.64 0.06
CA LYS A 182 25.82 6.78 -0.82
C LYS A 182 27.23 6.79 -1.40
N THR A 183 28.17 6.10 -0.76
CA THR A 183 29.57 6.00 -1.20
C THR A 183 29.91 4.56 -1.57
N ARG A 184 30.76 4.40 -2.59
CA ARG A 184 31.31 3.08 -2.98
C ARG A 184 32.19 2.53 -1.86
N ASN A 185 32.25 1.21 -1.73
CA ASN A 185 33.22 0.60 -0.79
C ASN A 185 34.61 0.51 -1.42
N ASN A 186 35.62 0.28 -0.58
CA ASN A 186 37.02 0.25 -1.01
C ASN A 186 37.30 -0.84 -2.06
N ASP A 187 36.57 -1.96 -2.02
CA ASP A 187 36.76 -3.07 -2.95
C ASP A 187 36.21 -2.74 -4.35
N GLU A 188 35.04 -2.10 -4.43
CA GLU A 188 34.45 -1.57 -5.68
C GLU A 188 35.38 -0.51 -6.29
N ILE A 189 35.87 0.42 -5.46
CA ILE A 189 36.82 1.45 -5.88
C ILE A 189 38.12 0.82 -6.41
N ALA A 190 38.66 -0.19 -5.71
CA ALA A 190 39.89 -0.86 -6.10
C ALA A 190 39.73 -1.64 -7.43
N ALA A 191 38.58 -2.28 -7.63
CA ALA A 191 38.27 -2.99 -8.87
C ALA A 191 38.15 -2.03 -10.06
N GLU A 192 37.42 -0.92 -9.89
CA GLU A 192 37.23 0.07 -10.96
C GLU A 192 38.53 0.82 -11.27
N ARG A 193 39.32 1.16 -10.25
CA ARG A 193 40.67 1.72 -10.40
C ARG A 193 41.57 0.82 -11.25
N LYS A 194 41.54 -0.49 -10.99
CA LYS A 194 42.30 -1.47 -11.78
C LYS A 194 41.87 -1.46 -13.26
N VAL A 195 40.57 -1.39 -13.55
CA VAL A 195 40.05 -1.33 -14.92
C VAL A 195 40.50 -0.05 -15.65
N ILE A 196 40.47 1.10 -14.96
CA ILE A 196 40.97 2.37 -15.52
C ILE A 196 42.47 2.29 -15.79
N ASP A 197 43.25 1.77 -14.85
CA ASP A 197 44.69 1.64 -15.00
C ASP A 197 45.04 0.74 -16.20
N GLU A 198 44.34 -0.39 -16.38
CA GLU A 198 44.51 -1.27 -17.53
C GLU A 198 44.12 -0.60 -18.86
N LYS A 199 42.99 0.13 -18.90
CA LYS A 199 42.53 0.90 -20.06
C LYS A 199 43.57 1.94 -20.50
N TYR A 200 44.05 2.77 -19.58
CA TYR A 200 44.99 3.84 -19.91
C TYR A 200 46.41 3.34 -20.15
N TYR A 201 46.82 2.23 -19.53
CA TYR A 201 48.07 1.56 -19.88
C TYR A 201 48.08 1.15 -21.36
N ALA A 202 47.02 0.47 -21.81
CA ALA A 202 46.89 0.05 -23.20
C ALA A 202 46.82 1.21 -24.21
N LEU A 203 46.21 2.34 -23.83
CA LEU A 203 46.14 3.54 -24.67
C LEU A 203 47.47 4.29 -24.75
N LYS A 204 48.19 4.42 -23.62
CA LYS A 204 49.49 5.10 -23.54
C LYS A 204 50.58 4.34 -24.27
N ASP A 205 50.56 3.01 -24.23
CA ASP A 205 51.49 2.14 -24.96
C ASP A 205 51.41 2.37 -26.49
N LYS A 206 50.20 2.62 -27.00
CA LYS A 206 49.93 2.92 -28.42
C LYS A 206 50.21 4.37 -28.82
N ALA A 207 50.39 5.29 -27.87
CA ALA A 207 50.61 6.70 -28.16
C ALA A 207 52.09 6.99 -28.44
N THR A 208 52.38 7.59 -29.61
CA THR A 208 53.75 7.88 -30.08
C THR A 208 54.22 9.30 -29.80
N ASP A 209 53.30 10.25 -29.54
CA ASP A 209 53.61 11.65 -29.22
C ASP A 209 53.45 11.94 -27.71
N GLY A 210 54.41 12.69 -27.16
CA GLY A 210 54.42 13.13 -25.77
C GLY A 210 53.22 14.00 -25.38
N TYR A 211 52.67 14.80 -26.30
CA TYR A 211 51.47 15.59 -26.04
C TYR A 211 50.24 14.69 -25.82
N GLN A 212 50.05 13.66 -26.66
CA GLN A 212 48.96 12.69 -26.49
C GLN A 212 49.09 11.88 -25.19
N ARG A 213 50.31 11.48 -24.82
CA ARG A 213 50.57 10.79 -23.54
C ARG A 213 50.24 11.67 -22.32
N LEU A 214 50.53 12.96 -22.40
CA LEU A 214 50.18 13.92 -21.35
C LEU A 214 48.65 14.08 -21.24
N GLN A 215 47.96 14.18 -22.38
CA GLN A 215 46.49 14.28 -22.41
C GLN A 215 45.85 13.03 -21.79
N LEU A 216 46.27 11.83 -22.20
CA LEU A 216 45.80 10.57 -21.62
C LEU A 216 46.08 10.46 -20.11
N SER A 217 47.16 11.05 -19.61
CA SER A 217 47.46 11.06 -18.17
C SER A 217 46.53 11.99 -17.39
N LYS A 218 46.18 13.14 -17.96
CA LYS A 218 45.18 14.04 -17.37
C LYS A 218 43.78 13.41 -17.38
N ASP A 219 43.44 12.72 -18.46
CA ASP A 219 42.14 12.05 -18.58
C ASP A 219 42.05 10.86 -17.60
N GLN A 220 43.13 10.06 -17.45
CA GLN A 220 43.21 9.01 -16.43
C GLN A 220 42.99 9.57 -15.02
N GLN A 221 43.68 10.65 -14.65
CA GLN A 221 43.54 11.24 -13.32
C GLN A 221 42.10 11.73 -13.08
N ARG A 222 41.48 12.36 -14.08
CA ARG A 222 40.07 12.78 -13.99
C ARG A 222 39.12 11.61 -13.79
N GLU A 223 39.29 10.51 -14.52
CA GLU A 223 38.44 9.33 -14.33
C GLU A 223 38.70 8.66 -12.95
N LEU A 224 39.95 8.64 -12.45
CA LEU A 224 40.27 8.14 -11.11
C LEU A 224 39.63 8.98 -10.00
N ASP A 225 39.75 10.30 -10.09
CA ASP A 225 39.14 11.23 -9.13
C ASP A 225 37.60 11.10 -9.14
N ALA A 226 37.01 10.73 -10.28
CA ALA A 226 35.58 10.50 -10.41
C ALA A 226 35.10 9.19 -9.75
N ILE A 227 35.96 8.17 -9.56
CA ILE A 227 35.55 6.93 -8.89
C ILE A 227 35.30 7.17 -7.39
N GLU A 228 36.04 8.10 -6.77
CA GLU A 228 35.92 8.43 -5.34
C GLU A 228 34.67 9.28 -5.02
N THR A 229 33.84 9.59 -6.03
CA THR A 229 32.60 10.36 -5.86
C THR A 229 31.44 9.51 -5.34
N GLU A 230 30.37 10.19 -4.91
CA GLU A 230 29.13 9.54 -4.49
C GLU A 230 28.60 8.60 -5.59
N GLN A 231 27.96 7.51 -5.18
CA GLN A 231 27.31 6.59 -6.11
C GLN A 231 26.25 7.32 -6.92
N ASP A 232 26.20 7.00 -8.20
CA ASP A 232 25.13 7.46 -9.08
C ASP A 232 23.81 6.74 -8.77
N GLU A 233 22.72 7.26 -9.35
CA GLU A 233 21.37 6.70 -9.17
C GLU A 233 21.27 5.23 -9.59
N ALA A 234 22.07 4.82 -10.58
CA ALA A 234 22.12 3.44 -11.05
C ALA A 234 22.72 2.49 -10.00
N GLY A 235 23.78 2.91 -9.31
CA GLY A 235 24.37 2.18 -8.18
C GLY A 235 23.40 2.03 -7.02
N ILE A 236 22.70 3.10 -6.65
CA ILE A 236 21.66 3.08 -5.60
C ILE A 236 20.52 2.13 -5.99
N SER A 237 20.03 2.21 -7.22
CA SER A 237 18.94 1.34 -7.72
C SER A 237 19.33 -0.13 -7.70
N LYS A 238 20.59 -0.45 -8.05
CA LYS A 238 21.11 -1.82 -7.97
C LYS A 238 21.11 -2.35 -6.53
N GLN A 239 21.54 -1.54 -5.56
CA GLN A 239 21.50 -1.92 -4.14
C GLN A 239 20.08 -2.26 -3.66
N TYR A 240 19.06 -1.51 -4.10
CA TYR A 240 17.67 -1.83 -3.80
C TYR A 240 17.23 -3.15 -4.44
N SER A 241 17.58 -3.40 -5.69
CA SER A 241 17.28 -4.66 -6.38
C SER A 241 17.89 -5.85 -5.63
N ASP A 242 19.17 -5.74 -5.28
CA ASP A 242 19.91 -6.77 -4.56
C ASP A 242 19.29 -7.02 -3.18
N PHE A 243 18.89 -5.96 -2.45
CA PHE A 243 18.17 -6.09 -1.19
C PHE A 243 16.82 -6.82 -1.35
N LEU A 244 15.99 -6.41 -2.31
CA LEU A 244 14.68 -7.04 -2.54
C LEU A 244 14.81 -8.53 -2.89
N ASN A 245 15.81 -8.87 -3.71
CA ASN A 245 16.08 -10.25 -4.09
C ASN A 245 16.64 -11.07 -2.93
N ALA A 246 17.59 -10.52 -2.15
CA ALA A 246 18.21 -11.22 -1.04
C ALA A 246 17.26 -11.45 0.15
N HIS A 247 16.28 -10.57 0.33
CA HIS A 247 15.35 -10.60 1.45
C HIS A 247 13.91 -10.96 1.05
N GLN A 248 13.72 -11.57 -0.11
CA GLN A 248 12.40 -11.88 -0.66
C GLN A 248 11.52 -12.66 0.31
N ASP A 249 12.02 -13.77 0.88
CA ASP A 249 11.25 -14.63 1.79
C ASP A 249 10.82 -13.90 3.06
N TRP A 250 11.71 -13.09 3.62
CA TRP A 250 11.40 -12.29 4.79
C TRP A 250 10.37 -11.19 4.50
N LEU A 251 10.45 -10.55 3.33
CA LEU A 251 9.44 -9.57 2.90
C LEU A 251 8.07 -10.22 2.67
N ILE A 252 8.06 -11.45 2.15
CA ILE A 252 6.84 -12.26 2.03
C ILE A 252 6.28 -12.58 3.42
N ASP A 253 7.11 -12.96 4.39
CA ASP A 253 6.67 -13.23 5.76
C ASP A 253 6.10 -11.99 6.44
N GLN A 254 6.73 -10.83 6.27
CA GLN A 254 6.25 -9.55 6.78
C GLN A 254 4.93 -9.16 6.12
N ALA A 255 4.79 -9.38 4.82
CA ALA A 255 3.53 -9.16 4.13
C ALA A 255 2.44 -10.11 4.63
N ASN A 256 2.77 -11.40 4.79
CA ASN A 256 1.88 -12.41 5.33
C ASN A 256 1.41 -12.06 6.75
N GLN A 257 2.30 -11.56 7.61
CA GLN A 257 1.94 -11.05 8.92
C GLN A 257 0.95 -9.89 8.78
N GLY A 258 1.29 -8.88 7.99
CA GLY A 258 0.42 -7.71 7.82
C GLY A 258 -0.95 -8.04 7.26
N MET A 259 -1.04 -8.98 6.32
CA MET A 259 -2.31 -9.51 5.82
C MET A 259 -3.15 -10.12 6.93
N THR A 260 -2.54 -10.91 7.82
CA THR A 260 -3.23 -11.53 8.94
C THR A 260 -3.75 -10.46 9.88
N GLU A 261 -2.91 -9.47 10.20
CA GLU A 261 -3.28 -8.39 11.12
C GLU A 261 -4.39 -7.48 10.58
N VAL A 262 -4.36 -7.09 9.29
CA VAL A 262 -5.46 -6.26 8.73
C VAL A 262 -6.79 -7.02 8.70
N ILE A 263 -6.75 -8.34 8.51
CA ILE A 263 -7.94 -9.20 8.57
C ILE A 263 -8.45 -9.28 10.01
N GLU A 264 -7.57 -9.53 10.99
CA GLU A 264 -7.94 -9.60 12.40
C GLU A 264 -8.50 -8.26 12.91
N MET A 265 -7.90 -7.14 12.52
CA MET A 265 -8.42 -5.80 12.83
C MET A 265 -9.81 -5.59 12.23
N MET A 266 -10.04 -6.03 10.99
CA MET A 266 -11.36 -5.96 10.35
C MET A 266 -12.40 -6.78 11.09
N LEU A 267 -12.08 -8.04 11.42
CA LEU A 267 -13.00 -8.91 12.16
C LEU A 267 -13.31 -8.35 13.55
N TYR A 268 -12.30 -7.81 14.24
CA TYR A 268 -12.49 -7.12 15.52
C TYR A 268 -13.43 -5.91 15.38
N ASP A 269 -13.25 -5.08 14.34
CA ASP A 269 -14.06 -3.89 14.10
C ASP A 269 -15.52 -4.24 13.75
N ILE A 270 -15.74 -5.31 12.98
CA ILE A 270 -17.08 -5.84 12.64
C ILE A 270 -17.78 -6.41 13.88
N ALA A 271 -17.05 -7.17 14.71
CA ALA A 271 -17.62 -7.80 15.89
C ALA A 271 -17.95 -6.79 17.01
N THR A 272 -17.33 -5.61 17.01
CA THR A 272 -17.49 -4.63 18.09
C THR A 272 -18.63 -3.65 17.81
N PRO A 273 -19.78 -3.73 18.54
CA PRO A 273 -21.03 -3.03 18.20
C PRO A 273 -20.98 -1.51 18.40
N ALA A 274 -20.09 -1.03 19.26
CA ALA A 274 -19.80 0.39 19.44
C ALA A 274 -18.38 0.50 19.97
N LEU A 275 -17.47 0.96 19.13
CA LEU A 275 -16.16 1.35 19.62
C LEU A 275 -16.32 2.70 20.33
N PRO A 276 -15.80 2.86 21.56
CA PRO A 276 -15.93 4.11 22.31
C PRO A 276 -15.48 5.32 21.47
N ASP A 277 -15.80 6.54 21.90
CA ASP A 277 -15.19 7.73 21.31
C ASP A 277 -13.78 7.84 21.89
N ILE A 278 -12.75 7.60 21.08
CA ILE A 278 -11.41 7.25 21.61
C ILE A 278 -10.35 8.30 21.28
N ASP A 279 -9.47 8.55 22.24
CA ASP A 279 -8.23 9.30 22.09
C ASP A 279 -7.11 8.43 21.46
N GLU A 280 -6.03 9.08 20.99
CA GLU A 280 -4.86 8.41 20.39
C GLU A 280 -4.11 7.50 21.38
N ALA A 281 -4.40 7.60 22.69
CA ALA A 281 -3.75 6.83 23.74
C ALA A 281 -4.32 5.42 23.92
N SER A 282 -5.43 5.10 23.26
CA SER A 282 -6.12 3.85 23.51
C SER A 282 -5.52 2.65 22.78
N GLN A 283 -5.33 1.59 23.54
CA GLN A 283 -4.70 0.36 23.11
C GLN A 283 -5.75 -0.70 22.81
N PHE A 284 -5.67 -1.30 21.63
CA PHE A 284 -6.51 -2.44 21.26
C PHE A 284 -5.72 -3.75 21.42
N PRO A 285 -6.40 -4.88 21.63
CA PRO A 285 -5.75 -6.19 21.66
C PRO A 285 -4.95 -6.40 20.36
N ALA A 286 -3.65 -6.58 20.46
CA ALA A 286 -2.75 -6.74 19.33
C ALA A 286 -1.80 -7.93 19.56
N PRO A 287 -1.24 -8.54 18.51
CA PRO A 287 -0.19 -9.54 18.63
C PRO A 287 1.02 -9.04 19.43
N LYS A 288 1.78 -9.95 20.03
CA LYS A 288 2.97 -9.61 20.83
C LYS A 288 3.97 -8.78 20.01
N GLY A 289 4.44 -7.66 20.57
CA GLY A 289 5.39 -6.76 19.89
C GLY A 289 4.75 -5.80 18.88
N ARG A 290 3.41 -5.82 18.78
CA ARG A 290 2.62 -4.91 17.95
C ARG A 290 1.73 -4.04 18.84
N GLN A 291 1.30 -2.94 18.28
CA GLN A 291 0.28 -2.09 18.87
C GLN A 291 -0.75 -1.76 17.79
N TRP A 292 -2.02 -1.96 18.12
CA TRP A 292 -3.11 -1.47 17.31
C TRP A 292 -3.57 -0.13 17.88
N GLN A 293 -3.72 0.85 17.00
CA GLN A 293 -4.11 2.21 17.34
C GLN A 293 -5.22 2.68 16.39
N ARG A 294 -6.06 3.59 16.89
CA ARG A 294 -7.01 4.31 16.04
C ARG A 294 -6.43 5.65 15.63
N LEU A 295 -6.60 5.93 14.35
CA LEU A 295 -6.35 7.22 13.76
C LEU A 295 -7.50 8.18 14.12
N SER A 296 -7.16 9.41 14.51
CA SER A 296 -8.05 10.36 15.22
C SER A 296 -9.35 10.74 14.48
N LYS A 297 -10.26 11.46 15.18
CA LYS A 297 -11.62 11.83 14.71
C LYS A 297 -11.70 12.54 13.35
N ARG A 298 -10.61 13.15 12.85
CA ARG A 298 -10.62 13.91 11.58
C ARG A 298 -10.65 13.02 10.34
N GLU A 299 -10.12 11.81 10.40
CA GLU A 299 -9.86 11.00 9.20
C GLU A 299 -10.35 9.56 9.35
N GLY A 300 -11.61 9.42 9.77
CA GLY A 300 -12.27 8.12 9.71
C GLY A 300 -11.77 7.13 10.76
N ARG A 301 -12.55 6.08 10.99
CA ARG A 301 -12.37 5.10 12.07
C ARG A 301 -11.23 4.10 11.79
N ASN A 302 -10.13 4.53 11.18
CA ASN A 302 -9.10 3.62 10.68
C ASN A 302 -8.35 2.97 11.84
N LEU A 303 -8.12 1.67 11.72
CA LEU A 303 -7.31 0.88 12.63
C LEU A 303 -5.96 0.63 12.00
N VAL A 304 -4.91 0.86 12.76
CA VAL A 304 -3.53 0.75 12.32
C VAL A 304 -2.80 -0.19 13.22
N SER A 305 -1.98 -1.06 12.63
CA SER A 305 -0.97 -1.84 13.32
C SER A 305 0.43 -1.27 13.06
N THR A 306 1.15 -0.96 14.14
CA THR A 306 2.59 -0.60 14.14
C THR A 306 3.38 -1.51 15.10
N ALA A 307 4.71 -1.52 14.99
CA ALA A 307 5.53 -2.19 15.99
C ALA A 307 5.46 -1.43 17.33
N SER A 308 5.61 -2.13 18.45
CA SER A 308 5.62 -1.47 19.76
C SER A 308 6.70 -0.39 19.83
N GLY A 309 6.29 0.84 20.17
CA GLY A 309 7.19 2.01 20.22
C GLY A 309 7.30 2.80 18.91
N GLU A 310 6.66 2.36 17.83
CA GLU A 310 6.56 3.10 16.57
C GLU A 310 5.22 3.83 16.46
N SER A 311 5.27 5.09 16.01
CA SER A 311 4.08 5.86 15.64
C SER A 311 3.78 5.71 14.16
N PHE A 312 2.49 5.67 13.81
CA PHE A 312 2.08 5.75 12.41
C PHE A 312 2.32 7.17 11.86
N ASN A 313 3.00 7.28 10.72
CA ASN A 313 3.25 8.57 10.09
C ASN A 313 2.17 8.90 9.06
N TRP A 314 1.41 9.97 9.32
CA TRP A 314 0.30 10.44 8.51
C TRP A 314 0.66 11.19 7.23
N GLY A 315 1.90 11.64 7.08
CA GLY A 315 2.31 12.70 6.13
C GLY A 315 1.91 12.48 4.66
N ASP A 316 1.32 11.34 4.32
CA ASP A 316 1.21 10.84 2.96
C ASP A 316 -0.10 10.14 2.56
N LEU A 317 -1.11 10.02 3.44
CA LEU A 317 -2.46 9.60 3.04
C LEU A 317 -3.36 10.78 2.65
N ALA A 318 -2.96 12.02 2.99
CA ALA A 318 -3.75 13.24 2.81
C ALA A 318 -3.80 13.77 1.35
N HIS A 319 -3.31 13.00 0.38
CA HIS A 319 -3.26 13.40 -1.04
C HIS A 319 -4.06 12.50 -1.99
N ASP A 320 -4.80 11.51 -1.47
CA ASP A 320 -5.76 10.71 -2.25
C ASP A 320 -7.22 11.07 -1.93
#